data_AF-A0A1H7FHC4-F1
#
_entry.id   AF-A0A1H7FHC4-F1
#
_cell.length_a   1.000
_cell.length_b   1.000
_cell.length_c   1.000
_cell.angle_alpha   90.00
_cell.angle_beta   90.00
_cell.angle_gamma   90.00
#
_symmetry.space_group_name_H-M   'P 1'
#
loop_
_entity.id
_entity.type
_entity.pdbx_description
1 polymer ?
#
loop_
_entity_poly.entity_id
_entity_poly.type
_entity_poly.pdbx_seq_one_letter_code
_entity_poly.pdbx_strand_id
1 'polypeptide(L)'
;MSASPRLLPALVLLSALGCAGSPHAPALRPEALSRVAAVHGGAGPWAVAGYRMGQYALQHLGLPAGSFDLEVLHHSPPQVQFACIADGAAAATGASLGKLNLSLAEVARPDGTATAFRNRATGQSVTLKPAARFFERYLNVPREHLADAGGEVLTLPEAEVFEVVATP
;
A
#
# COMPACT_ATOMS: atom_id res chain seq x y z
N MET A 1 -64.97 32.95 -25.28
CA MET A 1 -63.97 33.91 -24.75
C MET A 1 -63.61 33.44 -23.35
N SER A 2 -62.52 32.69 -23.20
CA SER A 2 -62.06 32.21 -21.90
C SER A 2 -60.53 32.22 -21.93
N ALA A 3 -59.95 32.90 -20.94
CA ALA A 3 -58.57 33.35 -20.91
C ALA A 3 -57.60 32.22 -20.53
N SER A 4 -56.51 32.09 -21.31
CA SER A 4 -55.37 31.25 -20.98
C SER A 4 -54.55 31.83 -19.83
N PRO A 5 -54.10 31.04 -18.83
CA PRO A 5 -53.18 31.53 -17.84
C PRO A 5 -51.74 31.51 -18.39
N ARG A 6 -51.03 32.62 -18.20
CA ARG A 6 -49.62 32.79 -18.57
C ARG A 6 -48.74 32.04 -17.57
N LEU A 7 -47.98 31.06 -18.04
CA LEU A 7 -46.87 30.45 -17.29
C LEU A 7 -45.63 31.36 -17.38
N LEU A 8 -45.13 31.79 -16.23
CA LEU A 8 -43.80 32.41 -16.09
C LEU A 8 -42.75 31.29 -15.89
N PRO A 9 -41.59 31.33 -16.56
CA PRO A 9 -40.50 30.41 -16.26
C PRO A 9 -39.70 30.95 -15.06
N ALA A 10 -39.70 30.23 -13.94
CA ALA A 10 -38.76 30.47 -12.86
C ALA A 10 -37.42 29.81 -13.22
N LEU A 11 -36.49 30.63 -13.70
CA LEU A 11 -35.08 30.27 -13.87
C LEU A 11 -34.45 30.14 -12.48
N VAL A 12 -34.15 28.92 -12.03
CA VAL A 12 -33.29 28.68 -10.86
C VAL A 12 -31.97 28.10 -11.37
N LEU A 13 -30.93 28.93 -11.29
CA LEU A 13 -29.54 28.59 -11.58
C LEU A 13 -28.79 28.31 -10.26
N LEU A 14 -27.83 27.38 -10.35
CA LEU A 14 -26.75 27.03 -9.41
C LEU A 14 -27.17 26.22 -8.16
N SER A 15 -26.50 25.12 -7.82
CA SER A 15 -25.05 25.04 -7.63
C SER A 15 -24.52 23.60 -7.75
N ALA A 16 -23.30 23.48 -8.27
CA ALA A 16 -22.48 22.27 -8.26
C ALA A 16 -21.98 21.91 -6.84
N LEU A 17 -21.08 20.91 -6.80
CA LEU A 17 -20.40 20.27 -5.67
C LEU A 17 -21.16 19.03 -5.17
N GLY A 18 -20.62 17.83 -5.19
CA GLY A 18 -19.24 17.37 -5.33
C GLY A 18 -19.22 15.98 -4.71
N CYS A 19 -18.44 15.06 -5.27
CA CYS A 19 -18.31 13.70 -4.77
C CYS A 19 -17.91 13.73 -3.29
N ALA A 20 -18.83 13.35 -2.40
CA ALA A 20 -18.50 13.08 -1.02
C ALA A 20 -17.72 11.76 -0.99
N GLY A 21 -16.39 11.85 -0.99
CA GLY A 21 -15.54 10.75 -0.60
C GLY A 21 -15.94 10.26 0.79
N SER A 22 -16.13 8.95 0.92
CA SER A 22 -16.37 8.31 2.21
C SER A 22 -15.22 8.65 3.18
N PRO A 23 -15.49 9.08 4.43
CA PRO A 23 -14.45 9.25 5.41
C PRO A 23 -14.12 7.86 5.96
N HIS A 24 -13.07 7.22 5.46
CA HIS A 24 -12.46 6.14 6.22
C HIS A 24 -11.61 6.78 7.33
N ALA A 25 -12.23 6.88 8.51
CA ALA A 25 -11.79 7.66 9.66
C ALA A 25 -10.53 7.09 10.37
N PRO A 26 -9.84 7.89 11.21
CA PRO A 26 -8.41 7.75 11.57
C PRO A 26 -8.03 6.65 12.60
N ALA A 27 -8.88 5.64 12.81
CA ALA A 27 -8.70 4.63 13.86
C ALA A 27 -7.72 3.48 13.49
N LEU A 28 -7.27 3.39 12.23
CA LEU A 28 -6.48 2.26 11.71
C LEU A 28 -4.95 2.43 11.84
N ARG A 29 -4.47 3.64 12.14
CA ARG A 29 -3.02 3.93 12.13
C ARG A 29 -2.26 3.22 13.26
N PRO A 30 -2.72 3.26 14.53
CA PRO A 30 -2.03 2.56 15.61
C PRO A 30 -2.00 1.04 15.37
N GLU A 31 -3.10 0.47 14.89
CA GLU A 31 -3.19 -0.95 14.59
C GLU A 31 -2.21 -1.38 13.49
N ALA A 32 -2.11 -0.62 12.40
CA ALA A 32 -1.17 -0.91 11.32
C ALA A 32 0.28 -0.90 11.81
N LEU A 33 0.70 0.13 12.57
CA LEU A 33 2.05 0.20 13.13
C LEU A 33 2.30 -0.94 14.13
N SER A 34 1.33 -1.27 14.97
CA SER A 34 1.46 -2.41 15.91
C SER A 34 1.58 -3.74 15.19
N ARG A 35 0.84 -3.97 14.09
CA ARG A 35 0.97 -5.19 13.27
C ARG A 35 2.34 -5.32 12.65
N VAL A 36 2.87 -4.23 12.09
CA VAL A 36 4.23 -4.22 11.53
C VAL A 36 5.26 -4.50 12.63
N ALA A 37 5.17 -3.81 13.77
CA ALA A 37 6.07 -4.00 14.89
C ALA A 37 6.01 -5.42 15.48
N ALA A 38 4.85 -6.07 15.48
CA ALA A 38 4.70 -7.44 15.98
C ALA A 38 5.45 -8.48 15.13
N VAL A 39 5.62 -8.23 13.83
CA VAL A 39 6.38 -9.11 12.92
C VAL A 39 7.84 -8.70 12.84
N HIS A 40 8.10 -7.40 12.70
CA HIS A 40 9.43 -6.86 12.37
C HIS A 40 10.25 -6.41 13.59
N GLY A 41 9.62 -6.25 14.75
CA GLY A 41 10.24 -5.68 15.96
C GLY A 41 10.25 -4.15 16.02
N GLY A 42 9.82 -3.48 14.96
CA GLY A 42 9.64 -2.03 14.90
C GLY A 42 8.84 -1.61 13.66
N ALA A 43 8.28 -0.41 13.66
CA ALA A 43 7.47 0.11 12.55
C ALA A 43 8.22 1.21 11.79
N GLY A 44 9.41 0.88 11.27
CA GLY A 44 10.21 1.79 10.44
C GLY A 44 9.61 2.02 9.04
N PRO A 45 10.04 3.06 8.31
CA PRO A 45 9.43 3.46 7.04
C PRO A 45 9.44 2.35 5.99
N TRP A 46 10.53 1.59 5.88
CA TRP A 46 10.66 0.51 4.89
C TRP A 46 9.73 -0.67 5.17
N ALA A 47 9.56 -1.07 6.43
CA ALA A 47 8.60 -2.10 6.81
C ALA A 47 7.15 -1.63 6.64
N VAL A 48 6.86 -0.37 6.98
CA VAL A 48 5.53 0.20 6.76
C VAL A 48 5.22 0.33 5.25
N ALA A 49 6.19 0.66 4.41
CA ALA A 49 6.02 0.65 2.96
C ALA A 49 5.63 -0.75 2.46
N GLY A 50 6.32 -1.79 2.92
CA GLY A 50 5.96 -3.17 2.62
C GLY A 50 4.55 -3.56 3.07
N TYR A 51 4.11 -3.06 4.23
CA TYR A 51 2.74 -3.27 4.71
C TYR A 51 1.72 -2.63 3.77
N ARG A 52 1.94 -1.38 3.36
CA ARG A 52 1.06 -0.70 2.40
C ARG A 52 1.02 -1.38 1.04
N MET A 53 2.18 -1.80 0.52
CA MET A 53 2.30 -2.58 -0.71
C MET A 53 1.50 -3.89 -0.62
N GLY A 54 1.59 -4.59 0.51
CA GLY A 54 0.82 -5.82 0.75
C GLY A 54 -0.69 -5.60 0.82
N GLN A 55 -1.15 -4.52 1.46
CA GLN A 55 -2.57 -4.16 1.49
C GLN A 55 -3.11 -3.84 0.08
N TYR A 56 -2.37 -3.04 -0.69
CA TYR A 56 -2.71 -2.74 -2.07
C TYR A 56 -2.81 -4.04 -2.89
N ALA A 57 -1.83 -4.92 -2.77
CA ALA A 57 -1.80 -6.18 -3.53
C ALA A 57 -2.98 -7.10 -3.20
N LEU A 58 -3.37 -7.24 -1.93
CA LEU A 58 -4.54 -8.02 -1.54
C LEU A 58 -5.83 -7.48 -2.18
N GLN A 59 -6.01 -6.16 -2.14
CA GLN A 59 -7.17 -5.51 -2.77
C GLN A 59 -7.17 -5.72 -4.28
N HIS A 60 -6.02 -5.50 -4.93
CA HIS A 60 -5.86 -5.66 -6.37
C HIS A 60 -6.13 -7.09 -6.84
N LEU A 61 -5.68 -8.08 -6.06
CA LEU A 61 -5.80 -9.50 -6.39
C LEU A 61 -7.11 -10.14 -5.89
N GLY A 62 -7.96 -9.37 -5.20
CA GLY A 62 -9.21 -9.86 -4.62
C GLY A 62 -9.01 -10.94 -3.55
N LEU A 63 -7.91 -10.90 -2.79
CA LEU A 63 -7.56 -11.90 -1.80
C LEU A 63 -7.74 -11.37 -0.37
N PRO A 64 -8.26 -12.19 0.57
CA PRO A 64 -8.23 -11.86 1.98
C PRO A 64 -6.81 -12.04 2.55
N ALA A 65 -6.49 -11.30 3.62
CA ALA A 65 -5.30 -11.56 4.41
C ALA A 65 -5.31 -12.99 4.96
N GLY A 66 -4.15 -13.63 5.00
CA GLY A 66 -3.97 -15.01 5.43
C GLY A 66 -4.22 -16.05 4.33
N SER A 67 -4.66 -15.65 3.13
CA SER A 67 -4.88 -16.57 2.01
C SER A 67 -3.65 -17.46 1.73
N PHE A 68 -3.91 -18.74 1.45
CA PHE A 68 -2.93 -19.68 0.93
C PHE A 68 -2.76 -19.58 -0.58
N ASP A 69 -3.62 -18.83 -1.29
CA ASP A 69 -3.46 -18.61 -2.72
C ASP A 69 -2.50 -17.46 -3.04
N LEU A 70 -2.22 -16.59 -2.06
CA LEU A 70 -1.23 -15.54 -2.22
C LEU A 70 0.18 -16.13 -2.22
N GLU A 71 0.98 -15.73 -3.19
CA GLU A 71 2.42 -15.90 -3.28
C GLU A 71 3.10 -14.53 -3.28
N VAL A 72 4.16 -14.37 -2.49
CA VAL A 72 4.94 -13.14 -2.38
C VAL A 72 6.42 -13.44 -2.66
N LEU A 73 7.02 -12.70 -3.59
CA LEU A 73 8.45 -12.76 -3.87
C LEU A 73 9.05 -11.36 -3.74
N HIS A 74 9.90 -11.17 -2.74
CA HIS A 74 10.59 -9.91 -2.52
C HIS A 74 12.02 -9.96 -3.05
N HIS A 75 12.34 -9.01 -3.92
CA HIS A 75 13.67 -8.78 -4.45
C HIS A 75 14.32 -7.61 -3.72
N SER A 76 15.53 -7.79 -3.21
CA SER A 76 16.32 -6.72 -2.60
C SER A 76 17.81 -7.05 -2.61
N PRO A 77 18.72 -6.06 -2.54
CA PRO A 77 20.10 -6.36 -2.17
C PRO A 77 20.16 -6.88 -0.73
N PRO A 78 21.25 -7.55 -0.33
CA PRO A 78 21.37 -8.20 0.98
C PRO A 78 21.69 -7.17 2.08
N GLN A 79 20.85 -6.14 2.21
CA GLN A 79 20.94 -5.10 3.24
C GLN A 79 19.60 -5.00 3.96
N VAL A 80 19.66 -5.00 5.29
CA VAL A 80 18.48 -5.07 6.18
C VAL A 80 17.40 -4.08 5.79
N GLN A 81 17.76 -2.82 5.51
CA GLN A 81 16.80 -1.75 5.23
C GLN A 81 15.83 -2.08 4.08
N PHE A 82 16.30 -2.75 3.02
CA PHE A 82 15.46 -3.07 1.88
C PHE A 82 14.63 -4.33 2.13
N ALA A 83 15.23 -5.33 2.78
CA ALA A 83 14.56 -6.57 3.16
C ALA A 83 13.41 -6.35 4.16
N CYS A 84 13.42 -5.25 4.94
CA CYS A 84 12.31 -4.84 5.82
C CYS A 84 10.95 -4.82 5.11
N ILE A 85 10.92 -4.55 3.79
CA ILE A 85 9.69 -4.55 2.99
C ILE A 85 9.02 -5.94 3.02
N ALA A 86 9.79 -7.03 3.03
CA ALA A 86 9.24 -8.38 3.10
C ALA A 86 8.48 -8.63 4.41
N ASP A 87 9.01 -8.16 5.53
CA ASP A 87 8.35 -8.27 6.84
C ASP A 87 7.09 -7.41 6.90
N GLY A 88 7.12 -6.23 6.30
CA GLY A 88 5.94 -5.39 6.08
C GLY A 88 4.85 -6.12 5.29
N ALA A 89 5.23 -6.69 4.15
CA ALA A 89 4.33 -7.46 3.31
C ALA A 89 3.76 -8.67 4.06
N ALA A 90 4.58 -9.39 4.84
CA ALA A 90 4.14 -10.46 5.73
C ALA A 90 3.12 -9.96 6.75
N ALA A 91 3.41 -8.84 7.41
CA ALA A 91 2.54 -8.22 8.41
C ALA A 91 1.18 -7.84 7.83
N ALA A 92 1.12 -7.32 6.59
CA ALA A 92 -0.15 -7.00 5.92
C ALA A 92 -0.91 -8.24 5.48
N THR A 93 -0.21 -9.17 4.84
CA THR A 93 -0.82 -10.24 4.04
C THR A 93 -0.98 -11.56 4.77
N GLY A 94 -0.24 -11.79 5.85
CA GLY A 94 -0.14 -13.10 6.48
C GLY A 94 0.61 -14.14 5.62
N ALA A 95 1.36 -13.71 4.59
CA ALA A 95 2.35 -14.55 3.94
C ALA A 95 3.58 -14.71 4.85
N SER A 96 4.25 -15.85 4.79
CA SER A 96 5.45 -16.09 5.60
C SER A 96 6.35 -17.16 5.00
N LEU A 97 7.61 -17.17 5.43
CA LEU A 97 8.56 -18.24 5.09
C LEU A 97 8.01 -19.60 5.52
N GLY A 98 7.42 -19.69 6.72
CA GLY A 98 6.86 -20.95 7.24
C GLY A 98 5.62 -21.44 6.50
N LYS A 99 4.80 -20.53 5.95
CA LYS A 99 3.70 -20.87 5.03
C LYS A 99 4.18 -21.19 3.61
N LEU A 100 5.48 -21.05 3.34
CA LEU A 100 6.11 -21.27 2.04
C LEU A 100 5.47 -20.45 0.91
N ASN A 101 4.94 -19.28 1.26
CA ASN A 101 4.28 -18.38 0.32
C ASN A 101 4.83 -16.95 0.38
N LEU A 102 5.95 -16.77 1.07
CA LEU A 102 6.85 -15.63 0.99
C LEU A 102 8.26 -16.17 0.70
N SER A 103 8.95 -15.56 -0.25
CA SER A 103 10.34 -15.87 -0.60
C SER A 103 11.15 -14.60 -0.82
N LEU A 104 12.46 -14.68 -0.60
CA LEU A 104 13.40 -13.60 -0.86
C LEU A 104 14.29 -13.97 -2.05
N ALA A 105 14.59 -12.99 -2.89
CA ALA A 105 15.54 -13.09 -3.99
C ALA A 105 16.52 -11.91 -3.93
N GLU A 106 17.79 -12.20 -4.18
CA GLU A 106 18.82 -11.17 -4.15
C GLU A 106 18.90 -10.41 -5.48
N VAL A 107 19.08 -9.10 -5.40
CA VAL A 107 19.44 -8.25 -6.55
C VAL A 107 20.67 -7.42 -6.22
N ALA A 108 21.49 -7.08 -7.22
CA ALA A 108 22.77 -6.43 -6.99
C ALA A 108 22.65 -4.98 -6.46
N ARG A 109 21.55 -4.28 -6.76
CA ARG A 109 21.43 -2.84 -6.55
C ARG A 109 20.07 -2.45 -5.94
N PRO A 110 20.00 -1.36 -5.15
CA PRO A 110 18.75 -0.90 -4.54
C PRO A 110 17.60 -0.58 -5.50
N ASP A 111 17.89 -0.12 -6.72
CA ASP A 111 16.88 0.16 -7.76
C ASP A 111 16.20 -1.12 -8.30
N GLY A 112 16.81 -2.27 -8.03
CA GLY A 112 16.20 -3.59 -8.25
C GLY A 112 15.18 -4.00 -7.18
N THR A 113 15.04 -3.24 -6.09
CA THR A 113 14.11 -3.59 -5.00
C THR A 113 12.66 -3.58 -5.48
N ALA A 114 11.98 -4.72 -5.36
CA ALA A 114 10.61 -4.91 -5.81
C ALA A 114 9.93 -6.05 -5.04
N THR A 115 8.61 -6.02 -4.95
CA THR A 115 7.82 -7.13 -4.41
C THR A 115 6.76 -7.54 -5.40
N ALA A 116 6.82 -8.78 -5.86
CA ALA A 116 5.79 -9.40 -6.69
C ALA A 116 4.79 -10.14 -5.80
N PHE A 117 3.51 -9.92 -6.06
CA PHE A 117 2.39 -10.58 -5.42
C PHE A 117 1.59 -11.31 -6.50
N ARG A 118 1.26 -12.57 -6.27
CA ARG A 118 0.53 -13.40 -7.24
C ARG A 118 -0.60 -14.15 -6.55
N ASN A 119 -1.77 -14.13 -7.19
CA ASN A 119 -2.86 -15.04 -6.86
C ASN A 119 -2.64 -16.34 -7.64
N ARG A 120 -2.25 -17.42 -6.95
CA ARG A 120 -1.97 -18.71 -7.58
C ARG A 120 -3.20 -19.35 -8.23
N ALA A 121 -4.40 -19.09 -7.70
CA ALA A 121 -5.64 -19.66 -8.20
C ALA A 121 -6.04 -19.06 -9.56
N THR A 122 -5.79 -17.76 -9.77
CA THR A 122 -6.16 -17.06 -11.01
C THR A 122 -4.99 -16.81 -11.96
N GLY A 123 -3.76 -16.87 -11.45
CA GLY A 123 -2.55 -16.50 -12.17
C GLY A 123 -2.26 -14.99 -12.22
N GLN A 124 -3.22 -14.15 -11.81
CA GLN A 124 -3.05 -12.69 -11.79
C GLN A 124 -1.93 -12.29 -10.84
N SER A 125 -1.19 -11.25 -11.21
CA SER A 125 -0.13 -10.73 -10.35
C SER A 125 0.03 -9.22 -10.43
N VAL A 126 0.70 -8.67 -9.42
CA VAL A 126 1.11 -7.27 -9.38
C VAL A 126 2.52 -7.17 -8.80
N THR A 127 3.38 -6.41 -9.46
CA THR A 127 4.71 -6.08 -8.95
C THR A 127 4.77 -4.62 -8.56
N LEU A 128 5.21 -4.38 -7.33
CA LEU A 128 5.32 -3.04 -6.74
C LEU A 128 6.79 -2.73 -6.43
N LYS A 129 7.21 -1.50 -6.66
CA LYS A 129 8.53 -0.99 -6.26
C LYS A 129 8.39 0.21 -5.33
N PRO A 130 9.29 0.42 -4.36
CA PRO A 130 9.32 1.69 -3.64
C PRO A 130 9.57 2.84 -4.64
N ALA A 131 8.82 3.92 -4.51
CA ALA A 131 8.93 5.06 -5.42
C ALA A 131 10.29 5.76 -5.28
N ALA A 132 10.80 6.39 -6.33
CA ALA A 132 12.07 7.13 -6.25
C ALA A 132 12.07 8.18 -5.12
N ARG A 133 10.95 8.91 -4.95
CA ARG A 133 10.76 9.86 -3.85
C ARG A 133 10.74 9.22 -2.46
N PHE A 134 10.31 7.96 -2.35
CA PHE A 134 10.40 7.20 -1.11
C PHE A 134 11.86 6.93 -0.75
N PHE A 135 12.67 6.48 -1.72
CA PHE A 135 14.11 6.30 -1.53
C PHE A 135 14.79 7.61 -1.06
N GLU A 136 14.58 8.70 -1.79
CA GLU A 136 15.17 10.00 -1.45
C GLU A 136 14.86 10.44 -0.02
N ARG A 137 13.63 10.21 0.43
CA ARG A 137 13.16 10.64 1.75
C ARG A 137 13.63 9.74 2.89
N TYR A 138 13.65 8.42 2.69
CA TYR A 138 13.78 7.46 3.79
C TYR A 138 15.05 6.61 3.80
N LEU A 139 15.99 6.83 2.87
CA LEU A 139 17.23 6.06 2.82
C LEU A 139 18.12 6.26 4.06
N ASN A 140 18.15 7.48 4.62
CA ASN A 140 19.12 7.86 5.67
C ASN A 140 18.45 8.36 6.96
N VAL A 141 17.27 7.82 7.31
CA VAL A 141 16.56 8.22 8.54
C VAL A 141 17.35 7.76 9.77
N PRO A 142 17.67 8.66 10.72
CA PRO A 142 18.31 8.26 11.98
C PRO A 142 17.44 7.28 12.77
N ARG A 143 18.07 6.38 13.53
CA ARG A 143 17.38 5.26 14.20
C ARG A 143 16.28 5.72 15.14
N GLU A 144 16.53 6.80 15.86
CA GLU A 144 15.62 7.47 16.79
C GLU A 144 14.36 8.04 16.11
N HIS A 145 14.39 8.25 14.79
CA HIS A 145 13.28 8.80 14.01
C HIS A 145 12.54 7.76 13.17
N LEU A 146 12.94 6.47 13.24
CA LEU A 146 12.35 5.43 12.40
C LEU A 146 10.85 5.23 12.68
N ALA A 147 10.43 5.29 13.95
CA ALA A 147 9.02 5.12 14.32
C ALA A 147 8.15 6.25 13.77
N ASP A 148 8.61 7.50 13.90
CA ASP A 148 7.91 8.68 13.38
C ASP A 148 7.82 8.62 11.84
N ALA A 149 8.93 8.27 11.18
CA ALA A 149 8.97 8.10 9.74
C ALA A 149 8.01 7.00 9.27
N GLY A 150 7.91 5.87 9.98
CA GLY A 150 6.91 4.85 9.66
C GLY A 150 5.47 5.32 9.84
N GLY A 151 5.19 6.07 10.91
CA GLY A 151 3.89 6.71 11.11
C GLY A 151 3.52 7.67 9.97
N GLU A 152 4.51 8.41 9.47
CA GLU A 152 4.37 9.31 8.33
C GLU A 152 4.04 8.54 7.03
N VAL A 153 4.77 7.45 6.75
CA VAL A 153 4.56 6.60 5.56
C VAL A 153 3.12 6.08 5.46
N LEU A 154 2.41 5.84 6.56
CA LEU A 154 0.99 5.44 6.51
C LEU A 154 0.06 6.52 5.94
N THR A 155 0.47 7.78 6.00
CA THR A 155 -0.37 8.93 5.61
C THR A 155 -0.10 9.43 4.19
N LEU A 156 1.01 9.03 3.59
CA LEU A 156 1.40 9.48 2.27
C LEU A 156 0.46 8.97 1.17
N PRO A 157 0.28 9.68 0.05
CA PRO A 157 -0.31 9.12 -1.16
C PRO A 157 0.41 7.83 -1.59
N GLU A 158 -0.29 6.87 -2.20
CA GLU A 158 0.32 5.59 -2.61
C GLU A 158 1.53 5.78 -3.51
N ALA A 159 1.41 6.67 -4.50
CA ALA A 159 2.48 6.97 -5.42
C ALA A 159 3.72 7.57 -4.72
N GLU A 160 3.61 8.09 -3.48
CA GLU A 160 4.73 8.55 -2.66
C GLU A 160 5.49 7.43 -1.98
N VAL A 161 4.88 6.25 -1.89
CA VAL A 161 5.48 5.09 -1.26
C VAL A 161 5.91 4.06 -2.30
N PHE A 162 5.06 3.77 -3.28
CA PHE A 162 5.33 2.76 -4.28
C PHE A 162 4.74 3.07 -5.65
N GLU A 163 5.25 2.38 -6.66
CA GLU A 163 4.75 2.37 -8.03
C GLU A 163 4.40 0.95 -8.47
N VAL A 164 3.38 0.83 -9.33
CA VAL A 164 3.01 -0.43 -9.98
C VAL A 164 3.83 -0.57 -11.25
N VAL A 165 4.65 -1.62 -11.37
CA VAL A 165 5.56 -1.80 -12.52
C VAL A 165 5.16 -2.94 -13.46
N ALA A 166 4.29 -3.86 -13.01
CA ALA A 166 3.74 -4.91 -13.86
C ALA A 166 2.42 -5.44 -13.28
N THR A 167 1.47 -5.73 -14.18
CA THR A 167 0.19 -6.41 -13.89
C THR A 167 -0.18 -7.35 -15.05
N PRO A 168 0.31 -8.60 -15.04
CA PRO A 168 -0.15 -9.65 -15.97
C PRO A 168 -1.46 -10.31 -15.53
#